data_AF-A0A1H3XJ40-F1
#
_entry.id   AF-A0A1H3XJ40-F1
#
_cell.length_a   1.000
_cell.length_b   1.000
_cell.length_c   1.000
_cell.angle_alpha   90.00
_cell.angle_beta   90.00
_cell.angle_gamma   90.00
#
_symmetry.space_group_name_H-M   'P 1'
#
loop_
_entity.id
_entity.type
_entity.pdbx_description
1 polymer ?
#
loop_
_entity_poly.entity_id
_entity_poly.type
_entity_poly.pdbx_seq_one_letter_code
_entity_poly.pdbx_strand_id
1 'polypeptide(L)'
;MDKYYFRVDANDRIGIGHMMRCFSIAGEMRKRRCEATFFVADRTSAAMAADAGFGYYLLNTDYDHLDVEADRLLQVMRDKGANNLLVDSYFVTENYLKKIREVANVVYIDDIDKFIYPCDLLINYNIYADSLHYEERYRAAGLNTKFALGLDYMPLRKEYIGLAPVPHDGFRVLVTTGATDSMDICGHLLRKVMAEGLNKDCEFICILGRYNHNRETLLQEFGQARNIHLIDPQKTLADLVAKCDMAVTAGGTTVYELCAGGLPSVMLTLADNQMNAARTFSERGIIPYAGDVRSGMEETIESIADAIRDYHAHPEKRAAVSERMKTVVDGRGAERIADMLIANMRQND
;
A
#
# COMPACT_ATOMS: atom_id res chain seq x y z
N MET A 1 -7.99 -20.83 21.47
CA MET A 1 -8.28 -20.07 20.25
C MET A 1 -6.96 -19.94 19.52
N ASP A 2 -6.91 -20.36 18.27
CA ASP A 2 -5.67 -20.33 17.49
C ASP A 2 -5.15 -18.88 17.43
N LYS A 3 -3.84 -18.67 17.63
CA LYS A 3 -3.21 -17.35 17.56
C LYS A 3 -2.24 -17.29 16.39
N TYR A 4 -2.21 -16.14 15.72
CA TYR A 4 -1.28 -15.84 14.64
C TYR A 4 -0.58 -14.51 14.88
N TYR A 5 0.73 -14.48 14.64
CA TYR A 5 1.54 -13.31 14.93
C TYR A 5 2.01 -12.59 13.66
N PHE A 6 2.11 -11.27 13.77
CA PHE A 6 2.58 -10.37 12.71
C PHE A 6 3.77 -9.58 13.24
N ARG A 7 4.88 -9.51 12.51
CA ARG A 7 5.98 -8.57 12.76
C ARG A 7 5.97 -7.50 11.67
N VAL A 8 5.52 -6.31 12.04
CA VAL A 8 5.29 -5.20 11.11
C VAL A 8 5.37 -3.86 11.85
N ASP A 9 5.78 -2.81 11.15
CA ASP A 9 5.87 -1.45 11.69
C ASP A 9 5.29 -0.42 10.72
N ALA A 10 5.05 0.79 11.24
CA ALA A 10 4.78 1.99 10.47
C ALA A 10 5.39 3.22 11.14
N ASN A 11 5.95 4.11 10.32
CA ASN A 11 6.48 5.40 10.77
C ASN A 11 6.51 6.41 9.60
N ASP A 12 7.10 7.58 9.84
CA ASP A 12 7.26 8.67 8.89
C ASP A 12 8.18 8.34 7.71
N ARG A 13 9.07 7.34 7.86
CA ARG A 13 10.05 6.93 6.85
C ARG A 13 9.54 5.81 5.95
N ILE A 14 8.90 4.77 6.52
CA ILE A 14 8.37 3.64 5.75
C ILE A 14 6.88 3.77 5.37
N GLY A 15 6.21 4.78 5.93
CA GLY A 15 4.77 4.98 5.76
C GLY A 15 3.93 3.98 6.56
N ILE A 16 2.64 3.94 6.26
CA ILE A 16 1.65 3.11 7.00
C ILE A 16 1.20 1.86 6.24
N GLY A 17 1.65 1.68 4.99
CA GLY A 17 1.14 0.65 4.07
C GLY A 17 1.24 -0.77 4.62
N HIS A 18 2.37 -1.11 5.25
CA HIS A 18 2.62 -2.42 5.86
C HIS A 18 1.57 -2.77 6.93
N MET A 19 1.28 -1.83 7.84
CA MET A 19 0.25 -2.03 8.87
C MET A 19 -1.13 -2.21 8.25
N MET A 20 -1.50 -1.39 7.25
CA MET A 20 -2.83 -1.43 6.64
C MET A 20 -3.13 -2.75 5.92
N ARG A 21 -2.14 -3.30 5.19
CA ARG A 21 -2.29 -4.62 4.54
C ARG A 21 -2.32 -5.76 5.55
N CYS A 22 -1.47 -5.70 6.58
CA CYS A 22 -1.49 -6.67 7.66
C CYS A 22 -2.81 -6.64 8.45
N PHE A 23 -3.41 -5.47 8.68
CA PHE A 23 -4.74 -5.35 9.30
C PHE A 23 -5.84 -5.95 8.44
N SER A 24 -5.77 -5.81 7.11
CA SER A 24 -6.74 -6.42 6.19
C SER A 24 -6.69 -7.95 6.28
N ILE A 25 -5.49 -8.53 6.30
CA ILE A 25 -5.29 -9.97 6.51
C ILE A 25 -5.78 -10.40 7.91
N ALA A 26 -5.31 -9.72 8.95
CA ALA A 26 -5.65 -10.02 10.34
C ALA A 26 -7.16 -9.91 10.63
N GLY A 27 -7.86 -8.99 9.97
CA GLY A 27 -9.32 -8.87 10.02
C GLY A 27 -10.04 -10.10 9.46
N GLU A 28 -9.54 -10.67 8.36
CA GLU A 28 -10.07 -11.92 7.78
C GLU A 28 -9.76 -13.15 8.64
N MET A 29 -8.62 -13.16 9.33
CA MET A 29 -8.28 -14.20 10.31
C MET A 29 -9.23 -14.17 11.52
N ARG A 30 -9.56 -12.97 12.03
CA ARG A 30 -10.51 -12.81 13.15
C ARG A 30 -11.89 -13.36 12.82
N LYS A 31 -12.37 -13.16 11.60
CA LYS A 31 -13.65 -13.74 11.11
C LYS A 31 -13.65 -15.27 11.16
N ARG A 32 -12.48 -15.89 11.06
CA ARG A 32 -12.26 -17.34 11.15
C ARG A 32 -11.90 -17.82 12.56
N ARG A 33 -12.13 -16.97 13.57
CA ARG A 33 -11.83 -17.25 14.99
C ARG A 33 -10.34 -17.54 15.26
N CYS A 34 -9.45 -16.97 14.46
CA CYS A 34 -8.03 -16.91 14.75
C CYS A 34 -7.67 -15.52 15.28
N GLU A 35 -7.04 -15.46 16.45
CA GLU A 35 -6.62 -14.22 17.09
C GLU A 35 -5.31 -13.72 16.47
N ALA A 36 -5.34 -12.53 15.88
CA ALA A 36 -4.14 -11.89 15.33
C ALA A 36 -3.49 -10.95 16.36
N THR A 37 -2.19 -11.09 16.58
CA THR A 37 -1.39 -10.27 17.51
C THR A 37 -0.14 -9.72 16.83
N PHE A 38 0.23 -8.47 17.14
CA PHE A 38 1.29 -7.75 16.44
C PHE A 38 2.54 -7.58 17.32
N PHE A 39 3.69 -8.00 16.84
CA PHE A 39 5.01 -7.57 17.32
C PHE A 39 5.40 -6.28 16.60
N VAL A 40 5.64 -5.23 17.38
CA VAL A 40 5.93 -3.88 16.87
C VAL A 40 7.18 -3.31 17.55
N ALA A 41 8.02 -2.61 16.80
CA ALA A 41 9.25 -2.01 17.28
C ALA A 41 8.98 -0.86 18.26
N ASP A 42 8.01 0.00 17.93
CA ASP A 42 7.81 1.29 18.60
C ASP A 42 6.36 1.55 19.04
N ARG A 43 6.17 2.65 19.78
CA ARG A 43 4.87 3.07 20.32
C ARG A 43 3.91 3.58 19.26
N THR A 44 4.41 4.06 18.13
CA THR A 44 3.57 4.56 17.02
C THR A 44 2.83 3.38 16.39
N SER A 45 3.57 2.33 16.06
CA SER A 45 3.06 1.08 15.52
C SER A 45 2.15 0.37 16.53
N ALA A 46 2.50 0.40 17.82
CA ALA A 46 1.64 -0.10 18.89
C ALA A 46 0.29 0.61 18.98
N ALA A 47 0.28 1.95 18.92
CA ALA A 47 -0.94 2.74 18.94
C ALA A 47 -1.83 2.42 17.74
N MET A 48 -1.24 2.26 16.54
CA MET A 48 -1.99 1.84 15.35
C MET A 48 -2.64 0.46 15.50
N ALA A 49 -1.91 -0.53 16.04
CA ALA A 49 -2.47 -1.85 16.31
C ALA A 49 -3.63 -1.79 17.32
N ALA A 50 -3.46 -1.00 18.38
CA ALA A 50 -4.49 -0.79 19.40
C ALA A 50 -5.75 -0.10 18.84
N ASP A 51 -5.58 0.97 18.05
CA ASP A 51 -6.67 1.71 17.41
C ASP A 51 -7.46 0.83 16.41
N ALA A 52 -6.78 -0.10 15.75
CA ALA A 52 -7.39 -1.13 14.90
C ALA A 52 -8.00 -2.30 15.71
N GLY A 53 -7.89 -2.27 17.04
CA GLY A 53 -8.45 -3.27 17.95
C GLY A 53 -7.71 -4.60 17.93
N PHE A 54 -6.41 -4.62 17.64
CA PHE A 54 -5.56 -5.80 17.71
C PHE A 54 -4.67 -5.78 18.97
N GLY A 55 -4.37 -6.97 19.50
CA GLY A 55 -3.37 -7.12 20.54
C GLY A 55 -1.97 -6.87 19.98
N TYR A 56 -1.06 -6.38 20.82
CA TYR A 56 0.33 -6.15 20.42
C TYR A 56 1.33 -6.44 21.54
N TYR A 57 2.58 -6.66 21.16
CA TYR A 57 3.75 -6.70 22.01
C TYR A 57 4.78 -5.70 21.52
N LEU A 58 5.14 -4.77 22.40
CA LEU A 58 6.12 -3.73 22.10
C LEU A 58 7.54 -4.25 22.34
N LEU A 59 8.32 -4.32 21.26
CA LEU A 59 9.70 -4.78 21.28
C LEU A 59 10.67 -3.69 21.72
N ASN A 60 10.35 -2.38 21.65
CA ASN A 60 11.31 -1.30 21.96
C ASN A 60 12.67 -1.53 21.28
N THR A 61 12.63 -1.69 19.96
CA THR A 61 13.76 -1.96 19.07
C THR A 61 13.73 -0.99 17.90
N ASP A 62 14.77 -1.02 17.08
CA ASP A 62 14.82 -0.26 15.84
C ASP A 62 14.21 -1.09 14.71
N TYR A 63 13.18 -0.55 14.05
CA TYR A 63 12.42 -1.22 12.98
C TYR A 63 13.30 -1.60 11.76
N ASP A 64 14.45 -0.97 11.60
CA ASP A 64 15.40 -1.14 10.50
C ASP A 64 16.66 -1.95 10.85
N HIS A 65 16.82 -2.40 12.10
CA HIS A 65 17.95 -3.23 12.56
C HIS A 65 17.48 -4.61 13.04
N LEU A 66 16.81 -5.35 12.15
CA LEU A 66 16.13 -6.60 12.50
C LEU A 66 17.05 -7.69 13.06
N ASP A 67 18.30 -7.79 12.58
CA ASP A 67 19.25 -8.77 13.14
C ASP A 67 19.60 -8.52 14.61
N VAL A 68 19.57 -7.27 15.07
CA VAL A 68 19.77 -6.89 16.47
C VAL A 68 18.51 -7.17 17.28
N GLU A 69 17.33 -6.92 16.69
CA GLU A 69 16.04 -7.22 17.31
C GLU A 69 15.81 -8.74 17.50
N ALA A 70 16.35 -9.58 16.62
CA ALA A 70 16.04 -11.00 16.51
C ALA A 70 15.99 -11.72 17.86
N ASP A 71 17.00 -11.53 18.71
CA ASP A 71 17.09 -12.22 20.01
C ASP A 71 15.96 -11.82 20.96
N ARG A 72 15.55 -10.54 20.91
CA ARG A 72 14.42 -10.03 21.69
C ARG A 72 13.10 -10.56 21.16
N LEU A 73 12.89 -10.53 19.85
CA LEU A 73 11.69 -11.09 19.24
C LEU A 73 11.54 -12.58 19.58
N LEU A 74 12.61 -13.36 19.39
CA LEU A 74 12.64 -14.79 19.72
C LEU A 74 12.33 -15.05 21.19
N GLN A 75 12.81 -14.21 22.11
CA GLN A 75 12.48 -14.32 23.52
C GLN A 75 10.98 -14.12 23.76
N VAL A 76 10.38 -13.06 23.21
CA VAL A 76 8.93 -12.82 23.38
C VAL A 76 8.12 -13.92 22.69
N MET A 77 8.55 -14.40 21.53
CA MET A 77 7.89 -15.51 20.83
C MET A 77 7.86 -16.77 21.70
N ARG A 78 8.99 -17.15 22.32
CA ARG A 78 9.04 -18.28 23.26
C ARG A 78 8.11 -18.08 24.45
N ASP A 79 8.14 -16.90 25.07
CA ASP A 79 7.31 -16.59 26.25
C ASP A 79 5.80 -16.63 25.93
N LYS A 80 5.42 -16.44 24.66
CA LYS A 80 4.03 -16.43 24.20
C LYS A 80 3.62 -17.69 23.43
N GLY A 81 4.53 -18.65 23.27
CA GLY A 81 4.30 -19.85 22.46
C GLY A 81 3.97 -19.52 20.99
N ALA A 82 4.58 -18.47 20.43
CA ALA A 82 4.41 -18.09 19.04
C ALA A 82 5.25 -18.99 18.14
N ASN A 83 4.59 -19.88 17.38
CA ASN A 83 5.19 -20.81 16.43
C ASN A 83 4.85 -20.47 14.96
N ASN A 84 4.21 -19.33 14.72
CA ASN A 84 3.88 -18.81 13.40
C ASN A 84 4.14 -17.29 13.38
N LEU A 85 4.66 -16.78 12.26
CA LEU A 85 4.94 -15.36 12.12
C LEU A 85 4.82 -14.92 10.67
N LEU A 86 3.97 -13.93 10.39
CA LEU A 86 4.05 -13.16 9.17
C LEU A 86 4.96 -11.96 9.39
N VAL A 87 6.00 -11.82 8.59
CA VAL A 87 6.94 -10.70 8.61
C VAL A 87 6.67 -9.78 7.42
N ASP A 88 6.58 -8.49 7.69
CA ASP A 88 6.38 -7.47 6.68
C ASP A 88 7.27 -6.26 6.95
N SER A 89 8.46 -6.24 6.32
CA SER A 89 9.45 -5.18 6.49
C SER A 89 10.45 -5.16 5.32
N TYR A 90 10.88 -3.96 4.94
CA TYR A 90 11.93 -3.76 3.93
C TYR A 90 13.34 -4.16 4.40
N PHE A 91 13.54 -4.31 5.72
CA PHE A 91 14.86 -4.47 6.34
C PHE A 91 15.21 -5.93 6.68
N VAL A 92 14.40 -6.87 6.19
CA VAL A 92 14.61 -8.29 6.42
C VAL A 92 15.94 -8.76 5.82
N THR A 93 16.67 -9.54 6.61
CA THR A 93 17.92 -10.21 6.20
C THR A 93 17.73 -11.72 6.15
N GLU A 94 18.60 -12.40 5.41
CA GLU A 94 18.60 -13.86 5.33
C GLU A 94 18.83 -14.50 6.72
N ASN A 95 19.73 -13.92 7.52
CA ASN A 95 20.04 -14.37 8.87
C ASN A 95 18.83 -14.24 9.81
N TYR A 96 18.13 -13.11 9.76
CA TYR A 96 16.93 -12.88 10.56
C TYR A 96 15.86 -13.93 10.29
N LEU A 97 15.51 -14.18 9.02
CA LEU A 97 14.50 -15.18 8.67
C LEU A 97 14.94 -16.60 9.04
N LYS A 98 16.21 -16.97 8.82
CA LYS A 98 16.74 -18.28 9.24
C LYS A 98 16.59 -18.50 10.74
N LYS A 99 17.01 -17.54 11.56
CA LYS A 99 16.90 -17.61 13.03
C LYS A 99 15.46 -17.82 13.49
N ILE A 100 14.50 -17.12 12.90
CA ILE A 100 13.09 -17.27 13.28
C ILE A 100 12.53 -18.62 12.81
N ARG A 101 12.92 -19.07 11.61
CA ARG A 101 12.47 -20.34 11.04
C ARG A 101 12.88 -21.56 11.84
N GLU A 102 13.93 -21.46 12.66
CA GLU A 102 14.32 -22.53 13.59
C GLU A 102 13.26 -22.80 14.68
N VAL A 103 12.38 -21.85 14.97
CA VAL A 103 11.41 -21.94 16.07
C VAL A 103 9.96 -21.69 15.65
N ALA A 104 9.72 -21.22 14.42
CA ALA A 104 8.39 -20.87 13.94
C ALA A 104 8.26 -21.07 12.43
N ASN A 105 7.03 -21.27 11.97
CA ASN A 105 6.69 -21.13 10.56
C ASN A 105 6.74 -19.65 10.15
N VAL A 106 7.52 -19.33 9.12
CA VAL A 106 7.75 -17.95 8.69
C VAL A 106 7.08 -17.68 7.36
N VAL A 107 6.21 -16.68 7.36
CA VAL A 107 5.59 -16.12 6.16
C VAL A 107 6.17 -14.75 5.92
N TYR A 108 6.49 -14.41 4.67
CA TYR A 108 7.06 -13.10 4.34
C TYR A 108 6.28 -12.42 3.22
N ILE A 109 5.98 -11.13 3.39
CA ILE A 109 5.47 -10.28 2.32
C ILE A 109 6.65 -9.62 1.62
N ASP A 110 6.87 -9.94 0.35
CA ASP A 110 7.94 -9.39 -0.47
C ASP A 110 7.41 -8.41 -1.51
N ASP A 111 7.93 -7.19 -1.47
CA ASP A 111 7.69 -6.14 -2.47
C ASP A 111 9.01 -5.65 -3.12
N ILE A 112 10.16 -6.24 -2.76
CA ILE A 112 11.50 -5.76 -3.18
C ILE A 112 12.23 -6.78 -4.08
N ASP A 113 12.09 -8.08 -3.84
CA ASP A 113 12.87 -9.14 -4.51
C ASP A 113 14.39 -8.93 -4.39
N LYS A 114 14.87 -8.71 -3.15
CA LYS A 114 16.29 -8.42 -2.91
C LYS A 114 17.18 -9.66 -2.98
N PHE A 115 16.69 -10.79 -2.50
CA PHE A 115 17.40 -12.07 -2.45
C PHE A 115 16.39 -13.23 -2.29
N ILE A 116 16.88 -14.46 -2.24
CA ILE A 116 16.04 -15.63 -1.95
C ILE A 116 15.75 -15.68 -0.44
N TYR A 117 14.52 -15.34 -0.05
CA TYR A 117 14.10 -15.25 1.34
C TYR A 117 13.83 -16.65 1.93
N PRO A 118 14.56 -17.09 2.98
CA PRO A 118 14.35 -18.41 3.57
C PRO A 118 13.07 -18.42 4.45
N CYS A 119 11.92 -18.54 3.81
CA CYS A 119 10.59 -18.56 4.42
C CYS A 119 9.77 -19.77 3.93
N ASP A 120 8.72 -20.12 4.66
CA ASP A 120 7.85 -21.25 4.36
C ASP A 120 6.72 -20.88 3.40
N LEU A 121 6.29 -19.61 3.41
CA LEU A 121 5.34 -19.03 2.44
C LEU A 121 5.79 -17.61 2.10
N LEU A 122 5.88 -17.31 0.80
CA LEU A 122 6.13 -15.97 0.29
C LEU A 122 4.86 -15.40 -0.34
N ILE A 123 4.51 -14.18 0.04
CA ILE A 123 3.39 -13.42 -0.50
C ILE A 123 3.98 -12.26 -1.31
N ASN A 124 3.62 -12.16 -2.59
CA ASN A 124 3.86 -10.96 -3.38
C ASN A 124 2.62 -10.70 -4.23
N TYR A 125 1.81 -9.72 -3.81
CA TYR A 125 0.54 -9.42 -4.45
C TYR A 125 0.65 -8.43 -5.61
N ASN A 126 1.86 -7.98 -5.94
CA ASN A 126 2.03 -6.92 -6.92
C ASN A 126 1.66 -7.38 -8.32
N ILE A 127 1.22 -6.43 -9.15
CA ILE A 127 0.83 -6.69 -10.54
C ILE A 127 1.94 -7.32 -11.40
N TYR A 128 3.20 -7.15 -10.98
CA TYR A 128 4.40 -7.69 -11.63
C TYR A 128 4.94 -8.96 -10.96
N ALA A 129 4.25 -9.56 -9.99
CA ALA A 129 4.76 -10.72 -9.25
C ALA A 129 5.16 -11.89 -10.18
N ASP A 130 4.39 -12.12 -11.24
CA ASP A 130 4.64 -13.21 -12.20
C ASP A 130 5.99 -13.04 -12.95
N SER A 131 6.44 -11.81 -13.19
CA SER A 131 7.71 -11.56 -13.90
C SER A 131 8.95 -11.79 -13.04
N LEU A 132 8.78 -12.06 -11.74
CA LEU A 132 9.90 -12.29 -10.82
C LEU A 132 10.34 -13.76 -10.77
N HIS A 133 9.56 -14.67 -11.37
CA HIS A 133 9.87 -16.09 -11.49
C HIS A 133 10.22 -16.76 -10.14
N TYR A 134 9.49 -16.39 -9.08
CA TYR A 134 9.76 -16.87 -7.70
C TYR A 134 9.87 -18.39 -7.60
N GLU A 135 8.91 -19.13 -8.16
CA GLU A 135 8.89 -20.60 -8.03
C GLU A 135 10.15 -21.27 -8.60
N GLU A 136 10.60 -20.83 -9.78
CA GLU A 136 11.78 -21.39 -10.44
C GLU A 136 13.06 -21.07 -9.65
N ARG A 137 13.21 -19.80 -9.25
CA ARG A 137 14.37 -19.33 -8.50
C ARG A 137 14.52 -20.02 -7.14
N TYR A 138 13.41 -20.18 -6.41
CA TYR A 138 13.43 -20.81 -5.09
C TYR A 138 13.64 -22.32 -5.18
N ARG A 139 13.07 -22.98 -6.19
CA ARG A 139 13.35 -24.39 -6.48
C ARG A 139 14.83 -24.61 -6.79
N ALA A 140 15.43 -23.74 -7.62
CA ALA A 140 16.85 -23.80 -7.92
C ALA A 140 17.75 -23.57 -6.69
N ALA A 141 17.28 -22.77 -5.73
CA ALA A 141 17.94 -22.57 -4.44
C ALA A 141 17.70 -23.71 -3.43
N GLY A 142 16.95 -24.76 -3.80
CA GLY A 142 16.66 -25.91 -2.95
C GLY A 142 15.65 -25.61 -1.82
N LEU A 143 14.87 -24.54 -1.93
CA LEU A 143 13.84 -24.21 -0.96
C LEU A 143 12.48 -24.78 -1.36
N ASN A 144 11.75 -25.32 -0.39
CA ASN A 144 10.36 -25.77 -0.54
C ASN A 144 9.37 -24.70 -0.04
N THR A 145 9.54 -23.48 -0.53
CA THR A 145 8.69 -22.33 -0.17
C THR A 145 7.36 -22.42 -0.93
N LYS A 146 6.24 -22.19 -0.23
CA LYS A 146 4.92 -22.00 -0.85
C LYS A 146 4.77 -20.56 -1.33
N PHE A 147 3.85 -20.30 -2.25
CA PHE A 147 3.68 -18.98 -2.85
C PHE A 147 2.23 -18.51 -2.90
N ALA A 148 2.04 -17.21 -2.68
CA ALA A 148 0.79 -16.47 -2.87
C ALA A 148 1.13 -15.24 -3.74
N LEU A 149 1.01 -15.40 -5.07
CA LEU A 149 1.54 -14.46 -6.05
C LEU A 149 0.44 -13.76 -6.84
N GLY A 150 0.68 -12.49 -7.14
CA GLY A 150 -0.14 -11.68 -8.03
C GLY A 150 -1.40 -11.12 -7.37
N LEU A 151 -2.20 -10.47 -8.22
CA LEU A 151 -3.36 -9.66 -7.82
C LEU A 151 -4.44 -10.45 -7.07
N ASP A 152 -4.50 -11.76 -7.27
CA ASP A 152 -5.40 -12.67 -6.53
C ASP A 152 -5.17 -12.60 -5.02
N TYR A 153 -3.97 -12.20 -4.58
CA TYR A 153 -3.59 -12.10 -3.18
C TYR A 153 -3.50 -10.65 -2.69
N MET A 154 -3.99 -9.65 -3.45
CA MET A 154 -4.00 -8.26 -2.99
C MET A 154 -4.81 -8.11 -1.68
N PRO A 155 -4.18 -7.75 -0.54
CA PRO A 155 -4.83 -7.63 0.76
C PRO A 155 -5.60 -6.30 0.88
N LEU A 156 -6.66 -6.17 0.06
CA LEU A 156 -7.45 -4.96 -0.05
C LEU A 156 -8.42 -4.79 1.12
N ARG A 157 -8.65 -3.54 1.53
CA ARG A 157 -9.73 -3.19 2.45
C ARG A 157 -11.09 -3.32 1.77
N LYS A 158 -12.04 -3.97 2.45
CA LYS A 158 -13.38 -4.28 1.90
C LYS A 158 -14.22 -3.05 1.57
N GLU A 159 -13.92 -1.91 2.17
CA GLU A 159 -14.58 -0.63 1.91
C GLU A 159 -14.40 -0.09 0.49
N TYR A 160 -13.42 -0.59 -0.29
CA TYR A 160 -13.22 -0.19 -1.69
C TYR A 160 -13.93 -1.11 -2.70
N ILE A 161 -14.59 -2.18 -2.23
CA ILE A 161 -15.26 -3.13 -3.10
C ILE A 161 -16.72 -2.72 -3.31
N GLY A 162 -17.14 -2.68 -4.58
CA GLY A 162 -18.52 -2.36 -4.94
C GLY A 162 -18.89 -0.90 -4.72
N LEU A 163 -17.91 0.01 -4.75
CA LEU A 163 -18.19 1.44 -4.71
C LEU A 163 -18.98 1.87 -5.94
N ALA A 164 -20.01 2.68 -5.71
CA ALA A 164 -20.78 3.33 -6.75
C ALA A 164 -20.40 4.82 -6.81
N PRO A 165 -20.17 5.39 -8.01
CA PRO A 165 -19.97 6.83 -8.15
C PRO A 165 -21.15 7.62 -7.56
N VAL A 166 -20.83 8.65 -6.79
CA VAL A 166 -21.78 9.59 -6.20
C VAL A 166 -21.88 10.80 -7.14
N PRO A 167 -23.08 11.11 -7.68
CA PRO A 167 -23.25 12.28 -8.53
C PRO A 167 -22.85 13.58 -7.83
N HIS A 168 -22.13 14.43 -8.54
CA HIS A 168 -21.79 15.78 -8.11
C HIS A 168 -21.66 16.71 -9.33
N ASP A 169 -21.61 18.01 -9.07
CA ASP A 169 -21.34 19.01 -10.10
C ASP A 169 -19.82 19.18 -10.30
N GLY A 170 -19.41 19.60 -11.50
CA GLY A 170 -18.02 19.88 -11.84
C GLY A 170 -17.16 18.62 -11.98
N PHE A 171 -15.85 18.84 -12.17
CA PHE A 171 -14.87 17.77 -12.32
C PHE A 171 -13.91 17.72 -11.12
N ARG A 172 -13.89 16.62 -10.39
CA ARG A 172 -13.13 16.49 -9.14
C ARG A 172 -11.89 15.61 -9.29
N VAL A 173 -10.74 16.17 -8.92
CA VAL A 173 -9.44 15.49 -8.94
C VAL A 173 -9.00 15.21 -7.50
N LEU A 174 -8.92 13.93 -7.14
CA LEU A 174 -8.29 13.50 -5.89
C LEU A 174 -6.77 13.53 -6.04
N VAL A 175 -6.04 14.21 -5.17
CA VAL A 175 -4.57 14.21 -5.15
C VAL A 175 -4.08 13.53 -3.90
N THR A 176 -3.35 12.41 -4.06
CA THR A 176 -2.77 11.63 -2.97
C THR A 176 -1.33 11.20 -3.29
N THR A 177 -0.36 11.92 -2.75
CA THR A 177 1.08 11.74 -3.03
C THR A 177 1.80 10.91 -1.95
N GLY A 178 1.03 10.21 -1.10
CA GLY A 178 1.54 9.40 0.01
C GLY A 178 1.55 10.12 1.35
N ALA A 179 2.14 9.48 2.37
CA ALA A 179 2.07 9.96 3.75
C ALA A 179 2.93 11.21 4.04
N THR A 180 3.97 11.44 3.24
CA THR A 180 5.00 12.45 3.52
C THR A 180 5.08 13.53 2.45
N ASP A 181 4.81 13.20 1.17
CA ASP A 181 5.01 14.12 0.03
C ASP A 181 6.36 14.85 0.07
N SER A 182 7.45 14.07 0.21
CA SER A 182 8.80 14.59 0.51
C SER A 182 9.39 15.52 -0.56
N MET A 183 8.78 15.58 -1.74
CA MET A 183 9.23 16.39 -2.88
C MET A 183 8.23 17.51 -3.25
N ASP A 184 7.29 17.85 -2.36
CA ASP A 184 6.26 18.88 -2.60
C ASP A 184 5.45 18.66 -3.89
N ILE A 185 5.17 17.40 -4.24
CA ILE A 185 4.51 17.05 -5.51
C ILE A 185 3.12 17.70 -5.57
N CYS A 186 2.40 17.71 -4.45
CA CYS A 186 1.12 18.41 -4.35
C CYS A 186 1.28 19.92 -4.63
N GLY A 187 2.29 20.57 -4.05
CA GLY A 187 2.55 22.00 -4.28
C GLY A 187 2.91 22.29 -5.73
N HIS A 188 3.81 21.52 -6.32
CA HIS A 188 4.18 21.66 -7.74
C HIS A 188 2.96 21.51 -8.67
N LEU A 189 2.11 20.51 -8.43
CA LEU A 189 0.89 20.30 -9.21
C LEU A 189 -0.07 21.48 -9.03
N LEU A 190 -0.32 21.93 -7.80
CA LEU A 190 -1.24 23.03 -7.51
C LEU A 190 -0.78 24.36 -8.14
N ARG A 191 0.53 24.66 -8.11
CA ARG A 191 1.09 25.84 -8.80
C ARG A 191 0.88 25.76 -10.31
N LYS A 192 1.08 24.59 -10.91
CA LYS A 192 0.87 24.35 -12.35
C LYS A 192 -0.59 24.56 -12.75
N VAL A 193 -1.53 23.91 -12.07
CA VAL A 193 -2.97 24.00 -12.42
C VAL A 193 -3.53 25.41 -12.21
N MET A 194 -2.98 26.18 -11.26
CA MET A 194 -3.32 27.58 -11.07
C MET A 194 -2.74 28.48 -12.18
N ALA A 195 -1.47 28.28 -12.54
CA ALA A 195 -0.80 29.07 -13.58
C ALA A 195 -1.46 28.89 -14.96
N GLU A 196 -1.96 27.69 -15.25
CA GLU A 196 -2.63 27.37 -16.52
C GLU A 196 -4.15 27.56 -16.49
N GLY A 197 -4.72 27.86 -15.33
CA GLY A 197 -6.16 28.07 -15.18
C GLY A 197 -7.01 26.79 -15.20
N LEU A 198 -6.42 25.60 -15.11
CA LEU A 198 -7.14 24.32 -14.99
C LEU A 198 -8.04 24.27 -13.74
N ASN A 199 -7.65 25.02 -12.71
CA ASN A 199 -8.39 25.23 -11.48
C ASN A 199 -9.78 25.89 -11.71
N LYS A 200 -10.05 26.48 -12.88
CA LYS A 200 -11.36 27.09 -13.19
C LYS A 200 -12.42 26.05 -13.58
N ASP A 201 -11.98 24.93 -14.13
CA ASP A 201 -12.86 23.84 -14.61
C ASP A 201 -12.84 22.63 -13.68
N CYS A 202 -11.82 22.54 -12.80
CA CYS A 202 -11.61 21.41 -11.90
C CYS A 202 -11.57 21.83 -10.42
N GLU A 203 -12.16 20.98 -9.57
CA GLU A 203 -12.04 21.00 -8.12
C GLU A 203 -10.96 20.00 -7.68
N PHE A 204 -9.99 20.44 -6.90
CA PHE A 204 -8.87 19.63 -6.43
C PHE A 204 -9.05 19.29 -4.96
N ILE A 205 -9.11 18.00 -4.63
CA ILE A 205 -9.18 17.51 -3.25
C ILE A 205 -7.83 16.88 -2.92
N CYS A 206 -6.99 17.60 -2.19
CA CYS A 206 -5.63 17.21 -1.90
C CYS A 206 -5.51 16.68 -0.47
N ILE A 207 -5.11 15.42 -0.33
CA ILE A 207 -4.84 14.81 0.96
C ILE A 207 -3.43 15.16 1.39
N LEU A 208 -3.32 15.95 2.44
CA LEU A 208 -2.03 16.26 3.06
C LEU A 208 -1.69 15.14 4.03
N GLY A 209 -0.74 14.29 3.66
CA GLY A 209 -0.30 13.16 4.46
C GLY A 209 0.10 13.55 5.89
N ARG A 210 0.02 12.58 6.83
CA ARG A 210 0.27 12.80 8.26
C ARG A 210 1.65 13.43 8.54
N TYR A 211 2.62 13.14 7.68
CA TYR A 211 4.01 13.59 7.81
C TYR A 211 4.38 14.64 6.74
N ASN A 212 3.40 15.32 6.15
CA ASN A 212 3.65 16.35 5.15
C ASN A 212 4.28 17.60 5.79
N HIS A 213 5.58 17.80 5.55
CA HIS A 213 6.34 18.94 6.07
C HIS A 213 5.99 20.28 5.40
N ASN A 214 5.34 20.26 4.24
CA ASN A 214 4.92 21.46 3.49
C ASN A 214 3.49 21.90 3.84
N ARG A 215 2.86 21.28 4.85
CA ARG A 215 1.45 21.52 5.20
C ARG A 215 1.11 23.00 5.40
N GLU A 216 1.91 23.71 6.20
CA GLU A 216 1.67 25.12 6.51
C GLU A 216 1.83 26.00 5.26
N THR A 217 2.87 25.75 4.46
CA THR A 217 3.11 26.43 3.19
C THR A 217 1.94 26.25 2.22
N LEU A 218 1.46 25.01 2.04
CA LEU A 218 0.33 24.72 1.16
C LEU A 218 -0.96 25.40 1.62
N LEU A 219 -1.22 25.43 2.93
CA LEU A 219 -2.36 26.15 3.50
C LEU A 219 -2.28 27.67 3.25
N GLN A 220 -1.09 28.25 3.37
CA GLN A 220 -0.88 29.68 3.12
C GLN A 220 -1.06 30.01 1.63
N GLU A 221 -0.52 29.19 0.73
CA GLU A 221 -0.59 29.41 -0.72
C GLU A 221 -2.01 29.16 -1.29
N PHE A 222 -2.67 28.08 -0.87
CA PHE A 222 -3.89 27.59 -1.53
C PHE A 222 -5.13 27.56 -0.64
N GLY A 223 -5.01 27.79 0.67
CA GLY A 223 -6.12 27.63 1.62
C GLY A 223 -7.31 28.58 1.42
N GLN A 224 -7.15 29.64 0.61
CA GLN A 224 -8.22 30.56 0.22
C GLN A 224 -8.77 30.32 -1.19
N ALA A 225 -8.19 29.38 -1.95
CA ALA A 225 -8.67 29.05 -3.28
C ALA A 225 -10.00 28.27 -3.18
N ARG A 226 -11.03 28.77 -3.87
CA ARG A 226 -12.39 28.20 -3.79
C ARG A 226 -12.48 26.75 -4.25
N ASN A 227 -11.62 26.35 -5.19
CA ASN A 227 -11.66 25.08 -5.89
C ASN A 227 -10.49 24.15 -5.48
N ILE A 228 -9.76 24.48 -4.41
CA ILE A 228 -8.70 23.64 -3.84
C ILE A 228 -9.05 23.34 -2.39
N HIS A 229 -9.16 22.05 -2.08
CA HIS A 229 -9.52 21.54 -0.77
C HIS A 229 -8.34 20.75 -0.19
N LEU A 230 -7.61 21.38 0.73
CA LEU A 230 -6.52 20.74 1.45
C LEU A 230 -7.08 20.05 2.70
N ILE A 231 -7.11 18.72 2.70
CA ILE A 231 -7.73 17.92 3.76
C ILE A 231 -6.73 17.06 4.51
N ASP A 232 -7.03 16.78 5.78
CA ASP A 232 -6.24 15.88 6.62
C ASP A 232 -6.34 14.42 6.14
N PRO A 233 -5.42 13.54 6.54
CA PRO A 233 -5.46 12.13 6.22
C PRO A 233 -6.76 11.48 6.70
N GLN A 234 -7.41 10.76 5.81
CA GLN A 234 -8.64 10.03 6.11
C GLN A 234 -8.32 8.60 6.55
N LYS A 235 -9.17 8.01 7.41
CA LYS A 235 -9.07 6.57 7.74
C LYS A 235 -9.23 5.69 6.49
N THR A 236 -10.11 6.12 5.59
CA THR A 236 -10.40 5.48 4.32
C THR A 236 -10.55 6.54 3.23
N LEU A 237 -10.14 6.22 2.00
CA LEU A 237 -10.38 7.06 0.84
C LEU A 237 -11.66 6.66 0.11
N ALA A 238 -12.36 5.59 0.51
CA ALA A 238 -13.49 5.04 -0.22
C ALA A 238 -14.59 6.07 -0.56
N ASP A 239 -14.90 6.96 0.37
CA ASP A 239 -15.88 8.04 0.14
C ASP A 239 -15.39 9.08 -0.88
N LEU A 240 -14.11 9.42 -0.85
CA LEU A 240 -13.48 10.32 -1.84
C LEU A 240 -13.39 9.64 -3.21
N VAL A 241 -13.07 8.35 -3.23
CA VAL A 241 -13.03 7.54 -4.45
C VAL A 241 -14.38 7.53 -5.15
N ALA A 242 -15.47 7.48 -4.39
CA ALA A 242 -16.82 7.56 -4.93
C ALA A 242 -17.24 8.97 -5.37
N LYS A 243 -16.60 10.04 -4.87
CA LYS A 243 -16.99 11.45 -5.07
C LYS A 243 -16.07 12.23 -6.02
N CYS A 244 -15.10 11.56 -6.65
CA CYS A 244 -14.16 12.16 -7.59
C CYS A 244 -14.26 11.51 -8.97
N ASP A 245 -13.81 12.24 -10.00
CA ASP A 245 -13.76 11.76 -11.38
C ASP A 245 -12.42 11.13 -11.76
N MET A 246 -11.34 11.59 -11.14
CA MET A 246 -10.02 11.00 -11.30
C MET A 246 -9.13 11.17 -10.06
N ALA A 247 -8.03 10.43 -10.02
CA ALA A 247 -6.98 10.60 -9.04
C ALA A 247 -5.59 10.85 -9.66
N VAL A 248 -4.78 11.64 -8.95
CA VAL A 248 -3.33 11.70 -9.11
C VAL A 248 -2.72 10.99 -7.91
N THR A 249 -1.95 9.93 -8.14
CA THR A 249 -1.43 9.08 -7.07
C THR A 249 0.05 8.76 -7.21
N ALA A 250 0.75 8.63 -6.09
CA ALA A 250 2.02 7.92 -6.04
C ALA A 250 1.82 6.40 -6.28
N GLY A 251 2.85 5.72 -6.79
CA GLY A 251 2.85 4.29 -7.09
C GLY A 251 2.94 3.34 -5.90
N GLY A 252 2.17 3.61 -4.85
CA GLY A 252 2.04 2.74 -3.66
C GLY A 252 0.83 1.80 -3.72
N THR A 253 0.47 1.21 -2.58
CA THR A 253 -0.66 0.26 -2.48
C THR A 253 -2.03 0.91 -2.73
N THR A 254 -2.15 2.24 -2.58
CA THR A 254 -3.37 3.01 -2.89
C THR A 254 -3.84 2.79 -4.33
N VAL A 255 -2.93 2.51 -5.26
CA VAL A 255 -3.26 2.25 -6.67
C VAL A 255 -4.26 1.09 -6.81
N TYR A 256 -4.12 0.04 -6.01
CA TYR A 256 -5.03 -1.09 -6.03
C TYR A 256 -6.40 -0.77 -5.42
N GLU A 257 -6.46 0.16 -4.45
CA GLU A 257 -7.72 0.69 -3.89
C GLU A 257 -8.46 1.55 -4.91
N LEU A 258 -7.74 2.38 -5.66
CA LEU A 258 -8.29 3.16 -6.77
C LEU A 258 -8.81 2.23 -7.89
N CYS A 259 -8.07 1.16 -8.20
CA CYS A 259 -8.52 0.14 -9.13
C CYS A 259 -9.84 -0.50 -8.70
N ALA A 260 -9.92 -0.96 -7.45
CA ALA A 260 -11.12 -1.58 -6.90
C ALA A 260 -12.35 -0.67 -6.91
N GLY A 261 -12.15 0.62 -6.59
CA GLY A 261 -13.22 1.63 -6.68
C GLY A 261 -13.52 2.09 -8.11
N GLY A 262 -12.67 1.74 -9.07
CA GLY A 262 -12.80 2.15 -10.46
C GLY A 262 -12.65 3.66 -10.67
N LEU A 263 -11.78 4.33 -9.92
CA LEU A 263 -11.51 5.76 -10.11
C LEU A 263 -10.36 5.95 -11.12
N PRO A 264 -10.62 6.45 -12.35
CA PRO A 264 -9.58 6.73 -13.33
C PRO A 264 -8.42 7.50 -12.71
N SER A 265 -7.19 7.13 -13.03
CA SER A 265 -6.02 7.64 -12.30
C SER A 265 -4.85 7.93 -13.23
N VAL A 266 -3.97 8.83 -12.82
CA VAL A 266 -2.61 8.97 -13.35
C VAL A 266 -1.62 8.76 -12.20
N MET A 267 -0.56 8.02 -12.47
CA MET A 267 0.42 7.61 -11.45
C MET A 267 1.79 8.21 -11.71
N LEU A 268 2.50 8.54 -10.63
CA LEU A 268 3.90 8.92 -10.61
C LEU A 268 4.69 8.06 -9.62
N THR A 269 6.01 8.04 -9.74
CA THR A 269 6.88 7.41 -8.74
C THR A 269 7.80 8.42 -8.06
N LEU A 270 8.10 8.15 -6.79
CA LEU A 270 9.06 8.90 -5.98
C LEU A 270 10.05 7.97 -5.24
N ALA A 271 10.02 6.67 -5.53
CA ALA A 271 10.90 5.66 -4.95
C ALA A 271 11.08 4.46 -5.90
N ASP A 272 12.22 3.77 -5.80
CA ASP A 272 12.57 2.65 -6.70
C ASP A 272 11.59 1.48 -6.61
N ASN A 273 11.09 1.21 -5.39
CA ASN A 273 10.13 0.14 -5.12
C ASN A 273 8.73 0.39 -5.75
N GLN A 274 8.48 1.54 -6.36
CA GLN A 274 7.24 1.85 -7.05
C GLN A 274 7.33 1.65 -8.57
N MET A 275 8.55 1.58 -9.12
CA MET A 275 8.79 1.64 -10.57
C MET A 275 8.21 0.42 -11.31
N ASN A 276 8.37 -0.78 -10.77
CA ASN A 276 7.88 -2.01 -11.40
C ASN A 276 6.35 -2.03 -11.49
N ALA A 277 5.67 -1.64 -10.40
CA ALA A 277 4.22 -1.48 -10.41
C ALA A 277 3.83 -0.43 -11.46
N ALA A 278 4.46 0.75 -11.42
CA ALA A 278 4.10 1.85 -12.30
C ALA A 278 4.21 1.52 -13.79
N ARG A 279 5.33 0.90 -14.19
CA ARG A 279 5.55 0.43 -15.56
C ARG A 279 4.52 -0.62 -15.96
N THR A 280 4.30 -1.63 -15.12
CA THR A 280 3.39 -2.74 -15.45
C THR A 280 1.93 -2.26 -15.58
N PHE A 281 1.48 -1.34 -14.73
CA PHE A 281 0.15 -0.73 -14.86
C PHE A 281 -0.01 0.05 -16.17
N SER A 282 1.02 0.81 -16.56
CA SER A 282 1.03 1.59 -17.80
C SER A 282 1.07 0.69 -19.03
N GLU A 283 1.95 -0.31 -19.07
CA GLU A 283 2.08 -1.29 -20.15
C GLU A 283 0.80 -2.10 -20.37
N ARG A 284 0.07 -2.42 -19.29
CA ARG A 284 -1.23 -3.08 -19.37
C ARG A 284 -2.39 -2.14 -19.72
N GLY A 285 -2.13 -0.85 -19.92
CA GLY A 285 -3.13 0.16 -20.28
C GLY A 285 -4.19 0.39 -19.20
N ILE A 286 -3.84 0.17 -17.92
CA ILE A 286 -4.76 0.30 -16.78
C ILE A 286 -4.67 1.72 -16.21
N ILE A 287 -3.46 2.16 -15.86
CA ILE A 287 -3.19 3.49 -15.30
C ILE A 287 -1.99 4.08 -16.02
N PRO A 288 -2.11 5.25 -16.67
CA PRO A 288 -0.99 5.97 -17.25
C PRO A 288 0.08 6.30 -16.20
N TYR A 289 1.34 6.14 -16.60
CA TYR A 289 2.50 6.52 -15.79
C TYR A 289 3.07 7.86 -16.29
N ALA A 290 2.98 8.89 -15.46
CA ALA A 290 3.40 10.26 -15.78
C ALA A 290 4.92 10.48 -15.69
N GLY A 291 5.62 9.71 -14.85
CA GLY A 291 7.07 9.83 -14.70
C GLY A 291 7.57 9.66 -13.26
N ASP A 292 8.89 9.74 -13.13
CA ASP A 292 9.60 9.68 -11.85
C ASP A 292 10.05 11.10 -11.47
N VAL A 293 9.45 11.65 -10.42
CA VAL A 293 9.71 13.03 -9.98
C VAL A 293 11.15 13.25 -9.52
N ARG A 294 11.91 12.18 -9.23
CA ARG A 294 13.34 12.24 -8.89
C ARG A 294 14.22 12.52 -10.10
N SER A 295 13.74 12.18 -11.30
CA SER A 295 14.47 12.35 -12.55
C SER A 295 13.96 13.50 -13.42
N GLY A 296 12.71 13.94 -13.22
CA GLY A 296 12.10 15.01 -14.02
C GLY A 296 10.79 15.48 -13.39
N MET A 297 10.87 16.38 -12.41
CA MET A 297 9.70 16.93 -11.72
C MET A 297 8.79 17.70 -12.69
N GLU A 298 9.37 18.59 -13.50
CA GLU A 298 8.60 19.46 -14.39
C GLU A 298 7.87 18.66 -15.47
N GLU A 299 8.56 17.70 -16.10
CA GLU A 299 7.99 16.82 -17.12
C GLU A 299 6.91 15.90 -16.53
N THR A 300 7.12 15.39 -15.32
CA THR A 300 6.12 14.56 -14.64
C THR A 300 4.87 15.36 -14.31
N ILE A 301 5.02 16.60 -13.83
CA ILE A 301 3.90 17.49 -13.50
C ILE A 301 3.15 17.93 -14.76
N GLU A 302 3.85 18.19 -15.88
CA GLU A 302 3.20 18.44 -17.17
C GLU A 302 2.39 17.22 -17.61
N SER A 303 2.97 16.01 -17.55
CA SER A 303 2.26 14.79 -17.94
C SER A 303 1.02 14.54 -17.08
N ILE A 304 1.05 14.89 -15.79
CA ILE A 304 -0.12 14.85 -14.91
C ILE A 304 -1.17 15.88 -15.36
N ALA A 305 -0.77 17.11 -15.67
CA ALA A 305 -1.68 18.15 -16.16
C ALA A 305 -2.33 17.76 -17.49
N ASP A 306 -1.57 17.17 -18.42
CA ASP A 306 -2.07 16.60 -19.68
C ASP A 306 -3.13 15.51 -19.43
N ALA A 307 -2.85 14.57 -18.50
CA ALA A 307 -3.79 13.52 -18.14
C ALA A 307 -5.08 14.08 -17.52
N ILE A 308 -4.99 15.14 -16.71
CA ILE A 308 -6.16 15.83 -16.16
C ILE A 308 -7.01 16.44 -17.28
N ARG A 309 -6.38 17.17 -18.22
CA ARG A 309 -7.07 17.78 -19.37
C ARG A 309 -7.77 16.74 -20.24
N ASP A 310 -7.08 15.65 -20.52
CA ASP A 310 -7.59 14.55 -21.33
C ASP A 310 -8.77 13.84 -20.65
N TYR A 311 -8.66 13.49 -19.37
CA TYR A 311 -9.77 12.87 -18.67
C TYR A 311 -10.94 13.82 -18.51
N HIS A 312 -10.72 15.11 -18.24
CA HIS A 312 -11.78 16.11 -18.17
C HIS A 312 -12.59 16.18 -19.48
N ALA A 313 -11.88 16.22 -20.63
CA ALA A 313 -12.49 16.36 -21.95
C ALA A 313 -13.22 15.10 -22.46
N HIS A 314 -12.89 13.90 -21.95
CA HIS A 314 -13.37 12.63 -22.51
C HIS A 314 -14.08 11.74 -21.47
N PRO A 315 -15.35 12.00 -21.12
CA PRO A 315 -16.13 11.19 -20.17
C PRO A 315 -16.24 9.70 -20.55
N GLU A 316 -16.33 9.39 -21.84
CA GLU A 316 -16.37 8.02 -22.36
C GLU A 316 -15.06 7.27 -22.09
N LYS A 317 -13.91 7.96 -22.21
CA LYS A 317 -12.61 7.42 -21.85
C LYS A 317 -12.53 7.13 -20.35
N ARG A 318 -13.04 8.03 -19.50
CA ARG A 318 -13.11 7.83 -18.05
C ARG A 318 -13.94 6.60 -17.70
N ALA A 319 -15.12 6.45 -18.29
CA ALA A 319 -15.98 5.29 -18.06
C ALA A 319 -15.30 3.98 -18.48
N ALA A 320 -14.65 3.96 -19.65
CA ALA A 320 -13.94 2.77 -20.13
C ALA A 320 -12.73 2.40 -19.25
N VAL A 321 -11.98 3.39 -18.74
CA VAL A 321 -10.88 3.17 -17.80
C VAL A 321 -11.40 2.67 -16.45
N SER A 322 -12.48 3.27 -15.94
CA SER A 322 -13.14 2.86 -14.69
C SER A 322 -13.51 1.38 -14.71
N GLU A 323 -14.17 0.92 -15.78
CA GLU A 323 -14.57 -0.49 -15.89
C GLU A 323 -13.36 -1.43 -15.97
N ARG A 324 -12.30 -1.07 -16.69
CA ARG A 324 -11.05 -1.85 -16.74
C ARG A 324 -10.34 -1.91 -15.39
N MET A 325 -10.34 -0.81 -14.65
CA MET A 325 -9.72 -0.72 -13.33
C MET A 325 -10.41 -1.66 -12.32
N LYS A 326 -11.75 -1.75 -12.37
CA LYS A 326 -12.53 -2.65 -11.49
C LYS A 326 -12.24 -4.14 -11.72
N THR A 327 -11.69 -4.53 -12.88
CA THR A 327 -11.33 -5.93 -13.16
C THR A 327 -9.95 -6.32 -12.64
N VAL A 328 -9.16 -5.38 -12.12
CA VAL A 328 -7.76 -5.64 -11.71
C VAL A 328 -7.69 -6.48 -10.45
N VAL A 329 -8.55 -6.19 -9.47
CA VAL A 329 -8.59 -6.91 -8.19
C VAL A 329 -10.02 -7.31 -7.86
N ASP A 330 -10.19 -8.52 -7.31
CA ASP A 330 -11.49 -9.05 -6.96
C ASP A 330 -11.91 -8.79 -5.49
N GLY A 331 -11.01 -8.20 -4.70
CA GLY A 331 -11.23 -7.89 -3.29
C GLY A 331 -11.13 -9.06 -2.33
N ARG A 332 -10.69 -10.24 -2.78
CA ARG A 332 -10.61 -11.46 -1.96
C ARG A 332 -9.19 -11.85 -1.56
N GLY A 333 -8.18 -11.06 -1.91
CA GLY A 333 -6.79 -11.41 -1.58
C GLY A 333 -6.49 -11.54 -0.09
N ALA A 334 -7.01 -10.64 0.75
CA ALA A 334 -6.87 -10.76 2.20
C ALA A 334 -7.52 -12.05 2.75
N GLU A 335 -8.64 -12.46 2.13
CA GLU A 335 -9.38 -13.68 2.49
C GLU A 335 -8.55 -14.93 2.14
N ARG A 336 -8.05 -14.99 0.90
CA ARG A 336 -7.18 -16.08 0.43
C ARG A 336 -5.91 -16.21 1.26
N ILE A 337 -5.25 -15.08 1.55
CA ILE A 337 -4.06 -15.08 2.41
C ILE A 337 -4.42 -15.64 3.79
N ALA A 338 -5.46 -15.13 4.45
CA ALA A 338 -5.86 -15.60 5.77
C ALA A 338 -6.15 -17.11 5.80
N ASP A 339 -6.82 -17.65 4.77
CA ASP A 339 -7.05 -19.09 4.62
C ASP A 339 -5.74 -19.87 4.50
N MET A 340 -4.78 -19.38 3.72
CA MET A 340 -3.45 -20.01 3.60
C MET A 340 -2.69 -19.98 4.93
N LEU A 341 -2.69 -18.85 5.66
CA LEU A 341 -2.00 -18.73 6.95
C LEU A 341 -2.56 -19.72 7.98
N ILE A 342 -3.89 -19.82 8.07
CA ILE A 342 -4.56 -20.72 9.02
C ILE A 342 -4.32 -22.20 8.65
N ALA A 343 -4.36 -22.53 7.35
CA ALA A 343 -4.03 -23.88 6.89
C ALA A 343 -2.57 -24.25 7.19
N ASN A 344 -1.63 -23.31 7.00
CA ASN A 344 -0.21 -23.55 7.24
C ASN A 344 0.09 -23.75 8.74
N MET A 345 -0.56 -22.98 9.61
CA MET A 345 -0.46 -23.13 11.06
C MET A 345 -0.89 -24.54 11.50
N ARG A 346 -2.04 -25.04 11.03
CA ARG A 346 -2.60 -26.35 11.41
C ARG A 346 -1.86 -27.57 10.83
N GLN A 347 -0.98 -27.36 9.85
CA GLN A 347 -0.12 -28.43 9.33
C GLN A 347 1.13 -28.66 10.20
N ASN A 348 1.44 -27.74 11.12
CA ASN A 348 2.61 -27.77 11.99
C ASN A 348 2.28 -28.09 13.46
N ASP A 349 0.99 -28.24 13.79
CA ASP A 349 0.50 -28.79 15.07
C ASP A 349 0.34 -30.33 14.94
#